data_AF-A0A0N1FTZ6-F1
#
_entry.id   AF-A0A0N1FTZ6-F1
#
_cell.length_a   1.000
_cell.length_b   1.000
_cell.length_c   1.000
_cell.angle_alpha   90.00
_cell.angle_beta   90.00
_cell.angle_gamma   90.00
#
_symmetry.space_group_name_H-M   'P 1'
#
loop_
_entity.id
_entity.type
_entity.pdbx_description
1 polymer ?
#
loop_
_entity_poly.entity_id
_entity_poly.type
_entity_poly.pdbx_seq_one_letter_code
_entity_poly.pdbx_strand_id
1 'polypeptide(L)'
;MTTEANGTASPWDDAVRRATAVIESRTPEKMDENCWDHVAIRDIIAVVLYALHIRDGQHVDTLPWTSVLWWLRDDVRVIELVEDNVAGAAQALTGPAEGPEEQVFAHWRWLNRTWDPSAPILPDNQPAVSWDELFQSRRSDAHTAGTGPKPRLTSMTRGIGNGLPDPAIEVCTHWAAGAVERVLGAEHNGLAVHQRVRVTDGESAGQGGYVQDTGWTVDDEARQVTGPVCYLVDLDDAEGAKQIDAQHLEPATDHRWPRRPNGTLKDGPLPGLRTPYPPRPSCADDLENLLARASNPEAVPENLQQTIRNAHSHHHIGVRWLASPRPHRATVRITMHWYQLTERYASEGRADLWEVIVTKHLRDNDPIHLLTLTEQDAKALAEQHTGQTF
;
A
#
# COMPACT_ATOMS: atom_id res chain seq x y z
N MET A 1 4.64 -19.35 50.98
CA MET A 1 3.58 -19.22 49.97
C MET A 1 3.72 -17.85 49.33
N THR A 2 4.61 -17.77 48.35
CA THR A 2 4.77 -16.63 47.45
C THR A 2 3.77 -16.82 46.32
N THR A 3 2.79 -15.93 46.25
CA THR A 3 1.83 -15.86 45.15
C THR A 3 2.61 -15.39 43.92
N GLU A 4 2.88 -16.31 42.99
CA GLU A 4 3.37 -15.95 41.66
C GLU A 4 2.29 -15.08 41.00
N ALA A 5 2.61 -13.80 40.83
CA ALA A 5 1.83 -12.93 39.95
C ALA A 5 2.04 -13.46 38.53
N ASN A 6 1.10 -14.28 38.05
CA ASN A 6 0.93 -14.53 36.63
C ASN A 6 0.69 -13.18 35.95
N GLY A 7 1.76 -12.60 35.41
CA GLY A 7 1.70 -11.36 34.65
C GLY A 7 0.77 -11.57 33.45
N THR A 8 -0.43 -11.03 33.54
CA THR A 8 -1.35 -10.95 32.40
C THR A 8 -0.65 -10.15 31.31
N ALA A 9 -0.52 -10.75 30.12
CA ALA A 9 0.07 -10.09 28.96
C ALA A 9 -0.67 -8.75 28.70
N SER A 10 0.05 -7.74 28.22
CA SER A 10 -0.56 -6.46 27.87
C SER A 10 -1.53 -6.67 26.69
N PRO A 11 -2.69 -5.98 26.62
CA PRO A 11 -3.56 -6.03 25.44
C PRO A 11 -2.83 -5.69 24.13
N TRP A 12 -1.80 -4.84 24.20
CA TRP A 12 -0.92 -4.59 23.05
C TRP A 12 -0.12 -5.82 22.64
N ASP A 13 0.45 -6.56 23.59
CA ASP A 13 1.19 -7.79 23.30
C ASP A 13 0.26 -8.85 22.66
N ASP A 14 -0.99 -8.93 23.09
CA ASP A 14 -1.99 -9.81 22.47
C ASP A 14 -2.37 -9.38 21.06
N ALA A 15 -2.48 -8.07 20.81
CA ALA A 15 -2.75 -7.53 19.47
C ALA A 15 -1.60 -7.85 18.51
N VAL A 16 -0.37 -7.63 18.94
CA VAL A 16 0.83 -7.95 18.17
C VAL A 16 0.94 -9.45 17.92
N ARG A 17 0.72 -10.29 18.94
CA ARG A 17 0.72 -11.75 18.80
C ARG A 17 -0.31 -12.23 17.77
N ARG A 18 -1.56 -11.74 17.84
CA ARG A 18 -2.60 -12.08 16.86
C ARG A 18 -2.22 -11.64 15.46
N ALA A 19 -1.71 -10.41 15.31
CA ALA A 19 -1.27 -9.89 14.02
C ALA A 19 -0.10 -10.69 13.42
N THR A 20 0.88 -11.10 14.23
CA THR A 20 1.99 -11.95 13.80
C THR A 20 1.47 -13.30 13.28
N ALA A 21 0.53 -13.94 13.98
CA ALA A 21 -0.06 -15.20 13.55
C ALA A 21 -0.77 -15.08 12.18
N VAL A 22 -1.40 -13.93 11.89
CA VAL A 22 -1.99 -13.65 10.58
C VAL A 22 -0.91 -13.65 9.49
N ILE A 23 0.23 -12.99 9.72
CA ILE A 23 1.33 -12.97 8.74
C ILE A 23 1.95 -14.34 8.56
N GLU A 24 2.23 -15.06 9.65
CA GLU A 24 2.83 -16.40 9.56
C GLU A 24 1.93 -17.40 8.81
N SER A 25 0.62 -17.17 8.76
CA SER A 25 -0.29 -17.98 7.92
C SER A 25 -0.17 -17.69 6.41
N ARG A 26 0.45 -16.56 6.02
CA ARG A 26 0.58 -16.11 4.62
C ARG A 26 1.80 -16.69 3.93
N THR A 27 2.91 -16.83 4.63
CA THR A 27 4.20 -17.17 4.05
C THR A 27 4.67 -18.54 4.58
N PRO A 28 5.23 -19.42 3.71
CA PRO A 28 5.92 -20.62 4.18
C PRO A 28 7.11 -20.28 5.10
N GLU A 29 7.67 -19.09 4.90
CA GLU A 29 8.72 -18.50 5.71
C GLU A 29 8.11 -17.79 6.92
N LYS A 30 8.78 -17.84 8.07
CA LYS A 30 8.34 -17.11 9.28
C LYS A 30 8.33 -15.60 9.03
N MET A 31 7.58 -14.86 9.85
CA MET A 31 7.64 -13.41 9.86
C MET A 31 9.09 -12.94 10.00
N ASP A 32 9.51 -12.07 9.07
CA ASP A 32 10.84 -11.44 9.07
C ASP A 32 10.75 -10.01 9.60
N GLU A 33 11.40 -9.76 10.74
CA GLU A 33 11.48 -8.44 11.38
C GLU A 33 12.42 -7.46 10.66
N ASN A 34 13.22 -7.92 9.70
CA ASN A 34 14.01 -7.06 8.83
C ASN A 34 13.24 -6.64 7.57
N CYS A 35 12.15 -7.33 7.26
CA CYS A 35 11.27 -7.03 6.14
C CYS A 35 10.27 -5.93 6.52
N TRP A 36 10.41 -4.78 5.88
CA TRP A 36 9.52 -3.63 6.10
C TRP A 36 8.06 -3.98 5.82
N ASP A 37 7.78 -4.75 4.76
CA ASP A 37 6.41 -5.12 4.38
C ASP A 37 5.76 -5.97 5.48
N HIS A 38 6.50 -6.93 6.06
CA HIS A 38 6.00 -7.78 7.15
C HIS A 38 5.70 -6.96 8.40
N VAL A 39 6.64 -6.11 8.82
CA VAL A 39 6.47 -5.26 10.00
C VAL A 39 5.28 -4.31 9.82
N ALA A 40 5.14 -3.69 8.63
CA ALA A 40 4.03 -2.80 8.32
C ALA A 40 2.68 -3.50 8.37
N ILE A 41 2.54 -4.64 7.70
CA ILE A 41 1.30 -5.42 7.70
C ILE A 41 0.93 -5.81 9.14
N ARG A 42 1.90 -6.25 9.95
CA ARG A 42 1.66 -6.69 11.34
C ARG A 42 1.18 -5.52 12.16
N ASP A 43 1.91 -4.43 12.12
CA ASP A 43 1.66 -3.28 12.99
C ASP A 43 0.34 -2.60 12.65
N ILE A 44 -0.06 -2.55 11.38
CA ILE A 44 -1.39 -2.07 10.96
C ILE A 44 -2.50 -2.92 11.57
N ILE A 45 -2.39 -4.25 11.49
CA ILE A 45 -3.38 -5.17 12.09
C ILE A 45 -3.39 -5.02 13.62
N ALA A 46 -2.21 -4.90 14.25
CA ALA A 46 -2.07 -4.77 15.69
C ALA A 46 -2.69 -3.46 16.23
N VAL A 47 -2.46 -2.32 15.57
CA VAL A 47 -3.08 -1.05 16.00
C VAL A 47 -4.59 -1.06 15.81
N VAL A 48 -5.12 -1.70 14.75
CA VAL A 48 -6.57 -1.86 14.57
C VAL A 48 -7.18 -2.73 15.67
N LEU A 49 -6.55 -3.88 15.97
CA LEU A 49 -6.99 -4.76 17.07
C LEU A 49 -6.97 -4.04 18.42
N TYR A 50 -5.90 -3.29 18.70
CA TYR A 50 -5.76 -2.54 19.95
C TYR A 50 -6.79 -1.42 20.08
N ALA A 51 -7.01 -0.65 19.01
CA ALA A 51 -8.01 0.42 18.99
C ALA A 51 -9.44 -0.13 19.13
N LEU A 52 -9.75 -1.27 18.49
CA LEU A 52 -11.03 -1.98 18.67
C LEU A 52 -11.21 -2.48 20.11
N HIS A 53 -10.15 -3.00 20.74
CA HIS A 53 -10.18 -3.40 22.15
C HIS A 53 -10.57 -2.22 23.06
N ILE A 54 -9.96 -1.05 22.85
CA ILE A 54 -10.29 0.16 23.62
C ILE A 54 -11.74 0.60 23.35
N ARG A 55 -12.14 0.66 22.07
CA ARG A 55 -13.48 1.12 21.67
C ARG A 55 -14.60 0.24 22.22
N ASP A 56 -14.46 -1.08 22.07
CA ASP A 56 -15.53 -2.04 22.33
C ASP A 56 -15.44 -2.65 23.74
N GLY A 57 -14.34 -2.41 24.48
CA GLY A 57 -14.09 -2.96 25.81
C GLY A 57 -13.93 -4.49 25.84
N GLN A 58 -13.74 -5.12 24.68
CA GLN A 58 -13.62 -6.57 24.52
C GLN A 58 -12.16 -7.01 24.56
N HIS A 59 -11.88 -8.21 25.06
CA HIS A 59 -10.51 -8.76 25.02
C HIS A 59 -10.02 -8.88 23.57
N VAL A 60 -8.74 -8.61 23.34
CA VAL A 60 -8.16 -8.65 21.99
C VAL A 60 -8.42 -9.99 21.33
N ASP A 61 -8.29 -11.12 22.03
CA ASP A 61 -8.58 -12.46 21.48
C ASP A 61 -10.03 -12.71 21.04
N THR A 62 -11.00 -11.94 21.54
CA THR A 62 -12.41 -12.13 21.20
C THR A 62 -12.88 -11.25 20.04
N LEU A 63 -12.05 -10.30 19.59
CA LEU A 63 -12.40 -9.41 18.50
C LEU A 63 -12.50 -10.18 17.17
N PRO A 64 -13.64 -10.09 16.45
CA PRO A 64 -13.85 -10.83 15.23
C PRO A 64 -13.07 -10.23 14.05
N TRP A 65 -12.51 -11.08 13.19
CA TRP A 65 -11.79 -10.65 11.98
C TRP A 65 -12.70 -9.92 10.99
N THR A 66 -14.01 -10.17 11.02
CA THR A 66 -15.00 -9.43 10.21
C THR A 66 -15.02 -7.93 10.52
N SER A 67 -14.90 -7.54 11.80
CA SER A 67 -14.79 -6.14 12.21
C SER A 67 -13.42 -5.55 11.84
N VAL A 68 -12.35 -6.33 12.03
CA VAL A 68 -10.98 -5.89 11.68
C VAL A 68 -10.88 -5.58 10.18
N LEU A 69 -11.38 -6.49 9.34
CA LEU A 69 -11.35 -6.33 7.89
C LEU A 69 -12.18 -5.12 7.42
N TRP A 70 -13.31 -4.82 8.07
CA TRP A 70 -14.10 -3.62 7.74
C TRP A 70 -13.30 -2.31 7.90
N TRP A 71 -12.45 -2.24 8.94
CA TRP A 71 -11.58 -1.09 9.18
C TRP A 71 -10.37 -1.05 8.24
N LEU A 72 -9.85 -2.21 7.81
CA LEU A 72 -8.71 -2.31 6.90
C LEU A 72 -9.03 -2.06 5.41
N ARG A 73 -10.27 -1.67 5.07
CA ARG A 73 -10.66 -1.39 3.68
C ARG A 73 -9.88 -0.23 3.07
N ASP A 74 -9.58 0.78 3.89
CA ASP A 74 -8.78 1.93 3.52
C ASP A 74 -8.07 2.49 4.75
N ASP A 75 -6.99 3.22 4.49
CA ASP A 75 -6.13 3.81 5.51
C ASP A 75 -6.81 4.93 6.31
N VAL A 76 -7.77 5.64 5.70
CA VAL A 76 -8.52 6.72 6.36
C VAL A 76 -9.34 6.16 7.52
N ARG A 77 -10.06 5.06 7.29
CA ARG A 77 -10.80 4.34 8.33
C ARG A 77 -9.86 3.89 9.46
N VAL A 78 -8.71 3.29 9.14
CA VAL A 78 -7.74 2.88 10.18
C VAL A 78 -7.28 4.08 11.01
N ILE A 79 -6.98 5.20 10.35
CA ILE A 79 -6.59 6.45 11.00
C ILE A 79 -7.68 6.96 11.95
N GLU A 80 -8.92 7.06 11.48
CA GLU A 80 -10.06 7.52 12.30
C GLU A 80 -10.26 6.63 13.52
N LEU A 81 -10.26 5.30 13.33
CA LEU A 81 -10.37 4.35 14.43
C LEU A 81 -9.29 4.57 15.50
N VAL A 82 -8.03 4.69 15.08
CA VAL A 82 -6.91 4.81 16.02
C VAL A 82 -6.96 6.16 16.74
N GLU A 83 -7.18 7.26 16.03
CA GLU A 83 -7.15 8.60 16.61
C GLU A 83 -8.35 8.92 17.51
N ASP A 84 -9.53 8.37 17.19
CA ASP A 84 -10.73 8.59 18.00
C ASP A 84 -10.72 7.77 19.29
N ASN A 85 -10.00 6.64 19.33
CA ASN A 85 -10.09 5.67 20.44
C ASN A 85 -8.79 5.54 21.25
N VAL A 86 -7.62 5.75 20.66
CA VAL A 86 -6.34 5.67 21.37
C VAL A 86 -5.94 7.08 21.81
N ALA A 87 -6.15 7.37 23.10
CA ALA A 87 -5.95 8.70 23.66
C ALA A 87 -4.52 9.20 23.46
N GLY A 88 -4.33 10.28 22.70
CA GLY A 88 -3.00 10.85 22.42
C GLY A 88 -2.38 10.38 21.11
N ALA A 89 -3.04 9.50 20.33
CA ALA A 89 -2.48 8.99 19.07
C ALA A 89 -2.21 10.08 18.02
N ALA A 90 -3.08 11.08 17.89
CA ALA A 90 -2.86 12.22 17.00
C ALA A 90 -1.67 13.08 17.46
N GLN A 91 -1.58 13.36 18.77
CA GLN A 91 -0.49 14.14 19.36
C GLN A 91 0.86 13.41 19.28
N ALA A 92 0.84 12.08 19.35
CA ALA A 92 2.02 11.24 19.23
C ALA A 92 2.73 11.46 17.89
N LEU A 93 2.04 11.85 16.82
CA LEU A 93 2.68 12.10 15.52
C LEU A 93 3.59 13.33 15.52
N THR A 94 3.35 14.29 16.42
CA THR A 94 4.07 15.57 16.46
C THR A 94 4.94 15.76 17.71
N GLY A 95 4.74 14.95 18.76
CA GLY A 95 5.41 15.10 20.05
C GLY A 95 6.05 13.82 20.59
N PRO A 96 6.94 13.94 21.60
CA PRO A 96 7.49 12.79 22.31
C PRO A 96 6.36 11.95 22.93
N ALA A 97 6.51 10.62 22.95
CA ALA A 97 5.53 9.77 23.64
C ALA A 97 5.78 9.90 25.13
N GLU A 98 4.75 10.28 25.87
CA GLU A 98 4.75 10.24 27.32
C GLU A 98 3.54 9.42 27.75
N GLY A 99 3.75 8.35 28.52
CA GLY A 99 2.68 7.53 29.09
C GLY A 99 2.85 6.01 28.94
N PRO A 100 1.92 5.22 29.51
CA PRO A 100 1.98 3.75 29.53
C PRO A 100 1.82 3.11 28.15
N GLU A 101 1.32 3.84 27.15
CA GLU A 101 1.10 3.40 25.76
C GLU A 101 2.29 3.70 24.83
N GLU A 102 3.49 3.94 25.39
CA GLU A 102 4.69 4.33 24.64
C GLU A 102 4.97 3.41 23.43
N GLN A 103 4.72 2.10 23.58
CA GLN A 103 4.92 1.13 22.50
C GLN A 103 3.93 1.36 21.36
N VAL A 104 2.62 1.46 21.64
CA VAL A 104 1.59 1.71 20.63
C VAL A 104 1.92 2.97 19.84
N PHE A 105 2.31 4.05 20.53
CA PHE A 105 2.70 5.30 19.88
C PHE A 105 3.98 5.19 19.06
N ALA A 106 4.96 4.37 19.47
CA ALA A 106 6.15 4.13 18.68
C ALA A 106 5.82 3.44 17.33
N HIS A 107 4.95 2.42 17.37
CA HIS A 107 4.49 1.73 16.17
C HIS A 107 3.59 2.63 15.32
N TRP A 108 2.67 3.39 15.93
CA TRP A 108 1.81 4.35 15.24
C TRP A 108 2.60 5.44 14.50
N ARG A 109 3.62 6.02 15.16
CA ARG A 109 4.54 6.96 14.51
C ARG A 109 5.29 6.31 13.36
N TRP A 110 5.77 5.09 13.55
CA TRP A 110 6.50 4.38 12.50
C TRP A 110 5.64 4.13 11.27
N LEU A 111 4.37 3.77 11.47
CA LEU A 111 3.40 3.58 10.38
C LEU A 111 3.09 4.87 9.62
N ASN A 112 3.12 6.02 10.31
CA ASN A 112 2.78 7.34 9.77
C ASN A 112 3.98 8.16 9.27
N ARG A 113 5.22 7.70 9.51
CA ARG A 113 6.41 8.42 9.04
C ARG A 113 6.59 8.27 7.53
N THR A 114 7.19 9.28 6.92
CA THR A 114 7.58 9.25 5.51
C THR A 114 8.94 8.58 5.36
N TRP A 115 9.24 8.14 4.15
CA TRP A 115 10.42 7.37 3.83
C TRP A 115 11.22 8.08 2.74
N ASP A 116 12.54 8.03 2.82
CA ASP A 116 13.39 8.51 1.72
C ASP A 116 13.36 7.48 0.58
N PRO A 117 12.84 7.83 -0.62
CA PRO A 117 12.85 6.93 -1.78
C PRO A 117 14.25 6.53 -2.25
N SER A 118 15.26 7.33 -1.88
CA SER A 118 16.66 7.13 -2.25
C SER A 118 17.44 6.37 -1.18
N ALA A 119 16.79 5.98 -0.07
CA ALA A 119 17.45 5.22 0.99
C ALA A 119 18.02 3.92 0.42
N PRO A 120 19.31 3.61 0.69
CA PRO A 120 19.93 2.42 0.15
C PRO A 120 19.21 1.16 0.66
N ILE A 121 18.95 0.24 -0.25
CA ILE A 121 18.50 -1.12 0.09
C ILE A 121 19.63 -1.76 0.89
N LEU A 122 19.41 -1.99 2.18
CA LEU A 122 20.41 -2.65 3.01
C LEU A 122 20.47 -4.13 2.62
N PRO A 123 21.66 -4.66 2.29
CA PRO A 123 21.80 -6.08 2.01
C PRO A 123 21.48 -6.90 3.26
N ASP A 124 20.79 -8.01 3.05
CA ASP A 124 20.13 -8.89 4.04
C ASP A 124 21.09 -9.71 4.93
N ASN A 125 22.27 -9.16 5.24
CA ASN A 125 23.37 -9.91 5.86
C ASN A 125 23.33 -9.94 7.39
N GLN A 126 22.19 -9.68 8.02
CA GLN A 126 22.02 -9.88 9.47
C GLN A 126 20.91 -10.89 9.74
N PRO A 127 21.14 -11.90 10.59
CA PRO A 127 20.10 -12.87 10.93
C PRO A 127 18.91 -12.16 11.56
N ALA A 128 17.71 -12.48 11.09
CA ALA A 128 16.45 -12.05 11.70
C ALA A 128 16.45 -12.47 13.18
N VAL A 129 16.16 -11.52 14.08
CA VAL A 129 15.99 -11.83 15.51
C VAL A 129 14.61 -12.47 15.68
N SER A 130 14.54 -13.65 16.29
CA SER A 130 13.27 -14.35 16.44
C SER A 130 12.39 -13.74 17.55
N TRP A 131 11.07 -13.89 17.43
CA TRP A 131 10.10 -13.45 18.44
C TRP A 131 10.34 -14.07 19.82
N ASP A 132 10.74 -15.34 19.86
CA ASP A 132 11.09 -16.03 21.10
C ASP A 132 12.30 -15.38 21.78
N GLU A 133 13.31 -14.94 21.03
CA GLU A 133 14.48 -14.24 21.56
C GLU A 133 14.13 -12.82 22.06
N LEU A 134 13.22 -12.11 21.39
CA LEU A 134 12.73 -10.81 21.82
C LEU A 134 11.86 -10.91 23.09
N PHE A 135 11.00 -11.92 23.21
CA PHE A 135 10.21 -12.14 24.42
C PHE A 135 11.05 -12.70 25.58
N GLN A 136 12.00 -13.60 25.29
CA GLN A 136 12.91 -14.14 26.31
C GLN A 136 13.87 -13.07 26.84
N SER A 137 14.38 -12.18 26.00
CA SER A 137 15.16 -11.03 26.47
C SER A 137 14.32 -10.10 27.35
N ARG A 138 13.08 -9.77 26.96
CA ARG A 138 12.15 -8.98 27.80
C ARG A 138 11.80 -9.64 29.14
N ARG A 139 11.63 -10.97 29.17
CA ARG A 139 11.35 -11.72 30.42
C ARG A 139 12.59 -11.84 31.32
N SER A 140 13.78 -11.94 30.73
CA SER A 140 15.05 -12.05 31.46
C SER A 140 15.50 -10.71 32.05
N ASP A 141 15.16 -9.60 31.41
CA ASP A 141 15.57 -8.24 31.79
C ASP A 141 14.63 -7.55 32.79
N ALA A 142 13.66 -8.26 33.38
CA ALA A 142 12.75 -7.70 34.39
C ALA A 142 13.45 -7.22 35.68
N HIS A 143 14.78 -7.33 35.80
CA HIS A 143 15.58 -6.81 36.92
C HIS A 143 16.58 -5.71 36.51
N THR A 144 16.65 -5.34 35.23
CA THR A 144 17.48 -4.25 34.73
C THR A 144 16.67 -3.40 33.77
N ALA A 145 16.07 -2.33 34.29
CA ALA A 145 15.42 -1.31 33.49
C ALA A 145 16.40 -0.77 32.43
N GLY A 146 16.14 -1.02 31.14
CA GLY A 146 16.58 -0.11 30.08
C GLY A 146 17.25 -0.65 28.81
N THR A 147 17.44 -1.96 28.60
CA THR A 147 18.20 -2.42 27.41
C THR A 147 17.66 -3.67 26.70
N GLY A 148 16.34 -3.75 26.50
CA GLY A 148 15.81 -4.65 25.46
C GLY A 148 16.25 -4.20 24.06
N PRO A 149 16.33 -5.09 23.05
CA PRO A 149 16.63 -4.68 21.68
C PRO A 149 15.61 -3.63 21.23
N LYS A 150 16.08 -2.41 20.99
CA LYS A 150 15.23 -1.37 20.39
C LYS A 150 14.78 -1.88 19.03
N PRO A 151 13.47 -1.90 18.71
CA PRO A 151 13.02 -2.31 17.39
C PRO A 151 13.76 -1.45 16.35
N ARG A 152 14.37 -2.10 15.35
CA ARG A 152 15.19 -1.45 14.32
C ARG A 152 14.31 -0.76 13.27
N LEU A 153 13.44 0.09 13.78
CA LEU A 153 12.44 0.81 13.03
C LEU A 153 13.07 1.72 11.96
N THR A 154 14.36 2.08 12.06
CA THR A 154 15.03 3.04 11.15
C THR A 154 15.83 2.41 10.00
N SER A 155 15.92 1.08 9.88
CA SER A 155 16.85 0.43 8.94
C SER A 155 16.33 -0.85 8.29
N MET A 156 15.04 -0.90 7.95
CA MET A 156 14.44 -2.06 7.29
C MET A 156 14.48 -1.93 5.77
N THR A 157 14.75 -3.03 5.08
CA THR A 157 14.71 -3.08 3.62
C THR A 157 13.26 -3.10 3.15
N ARG A 158 12.92 -2.19 2.24
CA ARG A 158 11.59 -2.07 1.65
C ARG A 158 11.52 -2.99 0.44
N GLY A 159 10.66 -4.00 0.52
CA GLY A 159 10.41 -4.93 -0.57
C GLY A 159 9.53 -4.28 -1.64
N ILE A 160 8.23 -4.54 -1.58
CA ILE A 160 7.27 -4.05 -2.59
C ILE A 160 7.07 -2.53 -2.46
N GLY A 161 7.20 -1.96 -1.25
CA GLY A 161 7.12 -0.52 -1.01
C GLY A 161 8.36 0.29 -1.43
N ASN A 162 9.33 -0.30 -2.13
CA ASN A 162 10.56 0.39 -2.54
C ASN A 162 10.26 1.60 -3.44
N GLY A 163 10.95 2.72 -3.20
CA GLY A 163 10.82 3.96 -3.99
C GLY A 163 9.57 4.81 -3.69
N LEU A 164 8.68 4.40 -2.79
CA LEU A 164 7.51 5.19 -2.39
C LEU A 164 7.80 6.04 -1.14
N PRO A 165 7.75 7.38 -1.17
CA PRO A 165 7.99 8.17 0.05
C PRO A 165 6.87 8.03 1.09
N ASP A 166 5.75 7.44 0.69
CA ASP A 166 4.51 7.39 1.44
C ASP A 166 4.61 6.52 2.72
N PRO A 167 3.98 6.97 3.81
CA PRO A 167 3.80 6.21 5.03
C PRO A 167 3.28 4.79 4.84
N ALA A 168 3.80 3.87 5.67
CA ALA A 168 3.46 2.45 5.62
C ALA A 168 1.96 2.21 5.78
N ILE A 169 1.27 3.04 6.58
CA ILE A 169 -0.18 2.95 6.75
C ILE A 169 -0.94 3.10 5.42
N GLU A 170 -0.52 3.94 4.49
CA GLU A 170 -1.24 4.10 3.21
C GLU A 170 -0.83 3.04 2.18
N VAL A 171 0.43 2.65 2.18
CA VAL A 171 0.94 1.64 1.25
C VAL A 171 0.42 0.25 1.62
N CYS A 172 0.47 -0.12 2.90
CA CYS A 172 0.30 -1.50 3.35
C CYS A 172 -1.12 -1.82 3.85
N THR A 173 -2.03 -0.86 4.02
CA THR A 173 -3.37 -1.16 4.57
C THR A 173 -4.13 -2.19 3.71
N HIS A 174 -4.11 -2.11 2.38
CA HIS A 174 -4.71 -3.16 1.55
C HIS A 174 -4.01 -4.54 1.66
N TRP A 175 -2.72 -4.57 1.98
CA TRP A 175 -1.99 -5.83 2.16
C TRP A 175 -2.28 -6.44 3.53
N ALA A 176 -2.51 -5.59 4.53
CA ALA A 176 -3.07 -5.98 5.82
C ALA A 176 -4.48 -6.54 5.67
N ALA A 177 -5.35 -5.87 4.90
CA ALA A 177 -6.68 -6.37 4.56
C ALA A 177 -6.58 -7.76 3.91
N GLY A 178 -5.78 -7.93 2.85
CA GLY A 178 -5.59 -9.21 2.18
C GLY A 178 -5.01 -10.32 3.08
N ALA A 179 -4.23 -9.97 4.11
CA ALA A 179 -3.76 -10.93 5.11
C ALA A 179 -4.90 -11.39 6.02
N VAL A 180 -5.75 -10.47 6.49
CA VAL A 180 -6.93 -10.79 7.31
C VAL A 180 -7.99 -11.54 6.49
N GLU A 181 -8.21 -11.17 5.23
CA GLU A 181 -9.12 -11.87 4.31
C GLU A 181 -8.76 -13.35 4.15
N ARG A 182 -7.46 -13.69 4.13
CA ARG A 182 -7.03 -15.10 4.06
C ARG A 182 -7.44 -15.87 5.30
N VAL A 183 -7.27 -15.28 6.49
CA VAL A 183 -7.65 -15.91 7.77
C VAL A 183 -9.17 -16.09 7.82
N LEU A 184 -9.92 -15.04 7.48
CA LEU A 184 -11.38 -15.09 7.45
C LEU A 184 -11.88 -16.09 6.39
N GLY A 185 -11.27 -16.11 5.21
CA GLY A 185 -11.55 -17.10 4.17
C GLY A 185 -11.36 -18.53 4.67
N ALA A 186 -10.28 -18.81 5.40
CA ALA A 186 -10.05 -20.13 6.00
C ALA A 186 -11.11 -20.48 7.06
N GLU A 187 -11.49 -19.54 7.93
CA GLU A 187 -12.55 -19.72 8.95
C GLU A 187 -13.92 -20.06 8.30
N HIS A 188 -14.18 -19.52 7.12
CA HIS A 188 -15.41 -19.73 6.35
C HIS A 188 -15.34 -20.88 5.32
N ASN A 189 -14.26 -21.67 5.30
CA ASN A 189 -14.00 -22.69 4.25
C ASN A 189 -14.07 -22.12 2.82
N GLY A 190 -13.69 -20.85 2.66
CA GLY A 190 -13.60 -20.16 1.39
C GLY A 190 -12.41 -20.61 0.55
N LEU A 191 -12.44 -20.19 -0.72
CA LEU A 191 -11.38 -20.43 -1.70
C LEU A 191 -10.24 -19.43 -1.49
N ALA A 192 -9.00 -19.93 -1.51
CA ALA A 192 -7.81 -19.09 -1.38
C ALA A 192 -7.49 -18.34 -2.68
N VAL A 193 -6.84 -17.18 -2.58
CA VAL A 193 -6.25 -16.51 -3.74
C VAL A 193 -5.25 -17.45 -4.41
N HIS A 194 -5.27 -17.49 -5.75
CA HIS A 194 -4.58 -18.42 -6.64
C HIS A 194 -5.03 -19.88 -6.52
N GLN A 195 -6.11 -20.17 -5.80
CA GLN A 195 -6.72 -21.50 -5.84
C GLN A 195 -7.35 -21.75 -7.20
N ARG A 196 -7.11 -22.96 -7.70
CA ARG A 196 -7.72 -23.46 -8.92
C ARG A 196 -9.19 -23.81 -8.65
N VAL A 197 -10.08 -23.34 -9.51
CA VAL A 197 -11.54 -23.49 -9.35
C VAL A 197 -12.22 -23.88 -10.65
N ARG A 198 -13.44 -24.41 -10.54
CA ARG A 198 -14.36 -24.62 -11.66
C ARG A 198 -15.69 -23.95 -11.37
N VAL A 199 -16.24 -23.29 -12.39
CA VAL A 199 -17.57 -22.68 -12.31
C VAL A 199 -18.63 -23.76 -12.50
N THR A 200 -19.57 -23.86 -11.57
CA THR A 200 -20.60 -24.91 -11.54
C THR A 200 -21.93 -24.48 -12.14
N ASP A 201 -22.20 -23.17 -12.22
CA ASP A 201 -23.46 -22.62 -12.76
C ASP A 201 -23.26 -21.25 -13.44
N GLY A 202 -24.25 -20.81 -14.21
CA GLY A 202 -24.26 -19.53 -14.95
C GLY A 202 -23.59 -19.59 -16.33
N GLU A 203 -23.35 -18.41 -16.92
CA GLU A 203 -22.82 -18.28 -18.30
C GLU A 203 -21.43 -18.93 -18.48
N SER A 204 -20.64 -18.98 -17.40
CA SER A 204 -19.29 -19.55 -17.42
C SER A 204 -19.26 -21.02 -16.93
N ALA A 205 -20.40 -21.69 -16.77
CA ALA A 205 -20.47 -23.05 -16.24
C ALA A 205 -19.55 -24.04 -16.99
N GLY A 206 -18.82 -24.85 -16.24
CA GLY A 206 -17.83 -25.80 -16.72
C GLY A 206 -16.43 -25.20 -16.98
N GLN A 207 -16.29 -23.87 -17.01
CA GLN A 207 -14.99 -23.23 -17.19
C GLN A 207 -14.15 -23.34 -15.92
N GLY A 208 -12.84 -23.54 -16.10
CA GLY A 208 -11.86 -23.48 -15.03
C GLY A 208 -11.22 -22.10 -14.92
N GLY A 209 -10.70 -21.76 -13.75
CA GLY A 209 -9.96 -20.53 -13.55
C GLY A 209 -9.17 -20.50 -12.25
N TYR A 210 -8.59 -19.35 -11.94
CA TYR A 210 -7.87 -19.10 -10.69
C TYR A 210 -8.50 -17.92 -9.95
N VAL A 211 -8.73 -18.09 -8.66
CA VAL A 211 -9.17 -16.98 -7.80
C VAL A 211 -8.09 -15.90 -7.78
N GLN A 212 -8.45 -14.67 -8.13
CA GLN A 212 -7.58 -13.50 -7.99
C GLN A 212 -7.89 -12.72 -6.72
N ASP A 213 -9.18 -12.62 -6.38
CA ASP A 213 -9.64 -11.81 -5.26
C ASP A 213 -10.95 -12.35 -4.66
N THR A 214 -11.26 -11.93 -3.43
CA THR A 214 -12.44 -12.37 -2.67
C THR A 214 -13.39 -11.20 -2.44
N GLY A 215 -14.65 -11.37 -2.81
CA GLY A 215 -15.69 -10.35 -2.59
C GLY A 215 -16.45 -10.59 -1.29
N TRP A 216 -16.51 -9.54 -0.48
CA TRP A 216 -17.24 -9.50 0.79
C TRP A 216 -18.39 -8.50 0.72
N THR A 217 -19.50 -8.82 1.37
CA THR A 217 -20.57 -7.84 1.63
C THR A 217 -20.16 -6.98 2.81
N VAL A 218 -20.36 -5.67 2.70
CA VAL A 218 -19.97 -4.71 3.72
C VAL A 218 -21.23 -4.20 4.39
N ASP A 219 -21.25 -4.30 5.72
CA ASP A 219 -22.27 -3.70 6.57
C ASP A 219 -21.64 -2.50 7.30
N ASP A 220 -21.87 -1.30 6.80
CA ASP A 220 -21.35 -0.07 7.41
C ASP A 220 -22.06 0.30 8.72
N GLU A 221 -23.29 -0.18 8.95
CA GLU A 221 -24.02 0.04 10.20
C GLU A 221 -23.42 -0.82 11.32
N ALA A 222 -23.25 -2.12 11.07
CA ALA A 222 -22.59 -3.04 12.00
C ALA A 222 -21.07 -2.87 12.03
N ARG A 223 -20.48 -2.17 11.05
CA ARG A 223 -19.03 -2.03 10.82
C ARG A 223 -18.34 -3.39 10.72
N GLN A 224 -18.94 -4.27 9.93
CA GLN A 224 -18.51 -5.65 9.72
C GLN A 224 -18.57 -6.02 8.25
N VAL A 225 -17.87 -7.10 7.88
CA VAL A 225 -18.06 -7.76 6.59
C VAL A 225 -18.70 -9.13 6.76
N THR A 226 -19.45 -9.55 5.75
CA THR A 226 -20.08 -10.87 5.66
C THR A 226 -19.72 -11.51 4.32
N GLY A 227 -19.41 -12.80 4.30
CA GLY A 227 -19.05 -13.50 3.07
C GLY A 227 -18.15 -14.71 3.32
N PRO A 228 -17.41 -15.16 2.31
CA PRO A 228 -17.30 -14.58 0.96
C PRO A 228 -18.59 -14.76 0.14
N VAL A 229 -19.02 -13.71 -0.59
CA VAL A 229 -20.25 -13.76 -1.42
C VAL A 229 -19.95 -14.04 -2.89
N CYS A 230 -18.76 -13.66 -3.35
CA CYS A 230 -18.28 -13.90 -4.70
C CYS A 230 -16.75 -13.94 -4.73
N TYR A 231 -16.20 -14.34 -5.86
CA TYR A 231 -14.76 -14.30 -6.13
C TYR A 231 -14.51 -13.65 -7.49
N LEU A 232 -13.41 -12.92 -7.59
CA LEU A 232 -12.88 -12.49 -8.87
C LEU A 232 -12.02 -13.64 -9.42
N VAL A 233 -12.43 -14.23 -10.54
CA VAL A 233 -11.80 -15.42 -11.13
C VAL A 233 -11.22 -15.11 -12.50
N ASP A 234 -9.94 -15.40 -12.66
CA ASP A 234 -9.25 -15.42 -13.96
C ASP A 234 -9.58 -16.74 -14.66
N LEU A 235 -10.59 -16.72 -15.54
CA LEU A 235 -11.06 -17.91 -16.26
C LEU A 235 -10.14 -18.23 -17.43
N ASP A 236 -9.92 -19.52 -17.69
CA ASP A 236 -8.95 -19.98 -18.68
C ASP A 236 -9.25 -19.49 -20.10
N ASP A 237 -10.53 -19.53 -20.47
CA ASP A 237 -11.03 -19.26 -21.81
C ASP A 237 -11.68 -17.87 -21.93
N ALA A 238 -11.52 -17.00 -20.93
CA ALA A 238 -12.09 -15.65 -20.93
C ALA A 238 -11.03 -14.55 -20.85
N GLU A 239 -11.35 -13.41 -21.46
CA GLU A 239 -10.55 -12.19 -21.32
C GLU A 239 -10.89 -11.46 -20.03
N GLY A 240 -9.87 -10.99 -19.32
CA GLY A 240 -10.04 -10.37 -18.00
C GLY A 240 -10.37 -11.36 -16.89
N ALA A 241 -10.69 -10.83 -15.70
CA ALA A 241 -11.21 -11.60 -14.59
C ALA A 241 -12.71 -11.34 -14.44
N LYS A 242 -13.47 -12.36 -14.06
CA LYS A 242 -14.93 -12.27 -13.89
C LYS A 242 -15.30 -12.44 -12.42
N GLN A 243 -16.26 -11.64 -11.96
CA GLN A 243 -16.88 -11.86 -10.66
C GLN A 243 -17.86 -13.04 -10.76
N ILE A 244 -17.67 -14.07 -9.93
CA ILE A 244 -18.49 -15.28 -9.89
C ILE A 244 -18.97 -15.49 -8.45
N ASP A 245 -20.27 -15.74 -8.26
CA ASP A 245 -20.84 -16.00 -6.93
C ASP A 245 -20.16 -17.20 -6.26
N ALA A 246 -19.95 -17.10 -4.94
CA ALA A 246 -19.21 -18.10 -4.17
C ALA A 246 -19.84 -19.50 -4.27
N GLN A 247 -21.17 -19.57 -4.33
CA GLN A 247 -21.91 -20.83 -4.47
C GLN A 247 -21.76 -21.49 -5.86
N HIS A 248 -21.29 -20.75 -6.87
CA HIS A 248 -21.08 -21.24 -8.23
C HIS A 248 -19.63 -21.68 -8.49
N LEU A 249 -18.82 -21.85 -7.44
CA LEU A 249 -17.43 -22.29 -7.56
C LEU A 249 -17.16 -23.54 -6.72
N GLU A 250 -16.38 -24.45 -7.29
CA GLU A 250 -15.82 -25.59 -6.58
C GLU A 250 -14.29 -25.63 -6.73
N PRO A 251 -13.54 -26.12 -5.73
CA PRO A 251 -12.12 -26.40 -5.89
C PRO A 251 -11.88 -27.38 -7.05
N ALA A 252 -10.88 -27.08 -7.88
CA ALA A 252 -10.47 -27.95 -8.96
C ALA A 252 -8.98 -28.31 -8.85
N THR A 253 -8.64 -29.53 -9.24
CA THR A 253 -7.27 -30.09 -9.15
C THR A 253 -6.62 -30.29 -10.51
N ASP A 254 -7.34 -29.95 -11.59
CA ASP A 254 -6.75 -29.88 -12.91
C ASP A 254 -5.86 -28.63 -12.97
N HIS A 255 -4.65 -28.76 -12.44
CA HIS A 255 -3.58 -27.79 -12.59
C HIS A 255 -3.21 -27.69 -14.07
N ARG A 256 -4.05 -27.00 -14.82
CA ARG A 256 -3.86 -26.61 -16.19
C ARG A 256 -3.53 -25.14 -16.12
N TRP A 257 -2.36 -24.81 -16.64
CA TRP A 257 -2.17 -23.45 -17.10
C TRP A 257 -3.33 -23.12 -18.04
N PRO A 258 -3.96 -21.94 -17.89
CA PRO A 258 -5.05 -21.50 -18.75
C PRO A 258 -4.77 -21.90 -20.19
N ARG A 259 -5.64 -22.72 -20.80
CA ARG A 259 -5.57 -22.93 -22.25
C ARG A 259 -6.19 -21.71 -22.86
N ARG A 260 -5.40 -20.80 -23.41
CA ARG A 260 -5.96 -19.52 -23.83
C ARG A 260 -6.27 -19.63 -25.32
N PRO A 261 -7.46 -19.21 -25.77
CA PRO A 261 -7.78 -19.27 -27.19
C PRO A 261 -6.74 -18.48 -28.01
N ASN A 262 -6.33 -19.02 -29.16
CA ASN A 262 -5.40 -18.35 -30.08
C ASN A 262 -5.91 -16.93 -30.38
N GLY A 263 -5.08 -15.91 -30.08
CA GLY A 263 -5.40 -14.49 -30.33
C GLY A 263 -5.90 -13.70 -29.11
N THR A 264 -6.07 -14.33 -27.94
CA THR A 264 -6.39 -13.62 -26.68
C THR A 264 -5.16 -12.97 -26.05
N LEU A 265 -5.36 -11.91 -25.24
CA LEU A 265 -4.31 -11.04 -24.63
C LEU A 265 -3.22 -11.78 -23.83
N LYS A 266 -3.40 -13.08 -23.67
CA LYS A 266 -2.80 -13.89 -22.64
C LYS A 266 -2.00 -15.10 -23.21
N ASP A 267 -2.15 -15.55 -24.47
CA ASP A 267 -1.38 -16.71 -25.05
C ASP A 267 -0.24 -16.36 -26.02
N GLY A 268 0.17 -15.10 -25.99
CA GLY A 268 1.38 -14.67 -26.66
C GLY A 268 1.99 -13.53 -25.86
N PRO A 269 3.13 -13.00 -26.32
CA PRO A 269 3.39 -11.60 -26.03
C PRO A 269 2.08 -10.84 -26.30
N LEU A 270 1.51 -10.18 -25.28
CA LEU A 270 0.29 -9.34 -25.30
C LEU A 270 -0.16 -9.07 -26.75
N PRO A 271 -1.33 -9.51 -27.25
CA PRO A 271 -1.98 -8.90 -28.41
C PRO A 271 -1.86 -7.39 -28.36
N GLY A 272 -0.88 -6.88 -29.09
CA GLY A 272 -0.23 -5.60 -28.74
C GLY A 272 1.28 -5.56 -28.96
N LEU A 273 1.96 -6.71 -28.97
CA LEU A 273 3.41 -6.81 -29.10
C LEU A 273 3.85 -6.90 -30.58
N ARG A 274 2.90 -7.25 -31.46
CA ARG A 274 2.99 -7.00 -32.92
C ARG A 274 1.99 -5.96 -33.40
N THR A 275 0.96 -5.66 -32.63
CA THR A 275 0.19 -4.43 -32.84
C THR A 275 1.18 -3.30 -32.55
N PRO A 276 1.29 -2.27 -33.40
CA PRO A 276 2.04 -1.10 -33.03
C PRO A 276 1.51 -0.66 -31.66
N TYR A 277 2.40 -0.34 -30.70
CA TYR A 277 1.98 0.43 -29.54
C TYR A 277 1.05 1.54 -30.04
N PRO A 278 -0.06 1.84 -29.34
CA PRO A 278 -0.89 2.97 -29.72
C PRO A 278 0.06 4.13 -30.01
N PRO A 279 -0.09 4.78 -31.18
CA PRO A 279 0.87 5.78 -31.61
C PRO A 279 1.07 6.73 -30.43
N ARG A 280 2.35 6.96 -30.08
CA ARG A 280 2.65 7.90 -29.01
C ARG A 280 1.85 9.17 -29.28
N PRO A 281 1.20 9.75 -28.25
CA PRO A 281 0.47 10.99 -28.45
C PRO A 281 1.39 12.00 -29.16
N SER A 282 0.82 12.84 -30.01
CA SER A 282 1.63 13.91 -30.58
C SER A 282 2.07 14.85 -29.45
N CYS A 283 3.11 15.67 -29.69
CA CYS A 283 3.49 16.71 -28.72
C CYS A 283 2.33 17.69 -28.45
N ALA A 284 1.44 17.89 -29.43
CA ALA A 284 0.23 18.68 -29.26
C ALA A 284 -0.78 18.01 -28.32
N ASP A 285 -1.06 16.72 -28.51
CA ASP A 285 -2.00 15.97 -27.66
C ASP A 285 -1.48 15.84 -26.22
N ASP A 286 -0.17 15.59 -26.05
CA ASP A 286 0.47 15.53 -24.73
C ASP A 286 0.35 16.88 -24.00
N LEU A 287 0.66 17.99 -24.69
CA LEU A 287 0.51 19.33 -24.13
C LEU A 287 -0.96 19.65 -23.79
N GLU A 288 -1.90 19.31 -24.67
CA GLU A 288 -3.34 19.52 -24.41
C GLU A 288 -3.78 18.77 -23.15
N ASN A 289 -3.36 17.51 -22.99
CA ASN A 289 -3.65 16.72 -21.79
C ASN A 289 -3.02 17.32 -20.52
N LEU A 290 -1.81 17.87 -20.62
CA LEU A 290 -1.14 18.54 -19.50
C LEU A 290 -1.88 19.82 -19.10
N LEU A 291 -2.21 20.67 -20.06
CA LEU A 291 -2.92 21.92 -19.81
C LEU A 291 -4.34 21.68 -19.30
N ALA A 292 -5.03 20.65 -19.80
CA ALA A 292 -6.38 20.31 -19.39
C ALA A 292 -6.47 19.87 -17.92
N ARG A 293 -5.44 19.18 -17.40
CA ARG A 293 -5.39 18.74 -15.99
C ARG A 293 -4.68 19.72 -15.06
N ALA A 294 -3.87 20.63 -15.60
CA ALA A 294 -3.15 21.61 -14.81
C ALA A 294 -4.12 22.53 -14.07
N SER A 295 -3.82 22.78 -12.80
CA SER A 295 -4.52 23.79 -11.99
C SER A 295 -4.08 25.21 -12.31
N ASN A 296 -2.99 25.37 -13.08
CA ASN A 296 -2.41 26.65 -13.51
C ASN A 296 -1.95 26.61 -14.99
N PRO A 297 -2.82 26.28 -15.96
CA PRO A 297 -2.43 26.12 -17.36
C PRO A 297 -1.80 27.40 -17.96
N GLU A 298 -2.14 28.57 -17.42
CA GLU A 298 -1.58 29.86 -17.80
C GLU A 298 -0.09 30.01 -17.49
N ALA A 299 0.49 29.13 -16.66
CA ALA A 299 1.92 29.09 -16.38
C ALA A 299 2.76 28.72 -17.62
N VAL A 300 2.15 28.20 -18.68
CA VAL A 300 2.80 27.90 -19.96
C VAL A 300 2.46 29.00 -20.98
N PRO A 301 3.38 29.91 -21.31
CA PRO A 301 3.14 30.99 -22.27
C PRO A 301 2.81 30.47 -23.68
N GLU A 302 1.95 31.17 -24.42
CA GLU A 302 1.49 30.74 -25.76
C GLU A 302 2.64 30.48 -26.74
N ASN A 303 3.74 31.25 -26.68
CA ASN A 303 4.91 31.03 -27.52
C ASN A 303 5.59 29.68 -27.22
N LEU A 304 5.63 29.28 -25.95
CA LEU A 304 6.15 27.97 -25.55
C LEU A 304 5.17 26.86 -25.93
N GLN A 305 3.86 27.06 -25.75
CA GLN A 305 2.84 26.12 -26.21
C GLN A 305 2.98 25.84 -27.70
N GLN A 306 3.11 26.88 -28.52
CA GLN A 306 3.29 26.74 -29.96
C GLN A 306 4.61 26.05 -30.32
N THR A 307 5.67 26.30 -29.56
CA THR A 307 6.96 25.62 -29.71
C THR A 307 6.82 24.13 -29.43
N ILE A 308 6.13 23.75 -28.35
CA ILE A 308 5.88 22.36 -27.96
C ILE A 308 4.98 21.63 -28.97
N ARG A 309 3.89 22.25 -29.43
CA ARG A 309 3.01 21.67 -30.45
C ARG A 309 3.76 21.30 -31.74
N ASN A 310 4.81 22.06 -32.06
CA ASN A 310 5.65 21.85 -33.23
C ASN A 310 6.88 20.96 -32.97
N ALA A 311 7.06 20.44 -31.75
CA ALA A 311 8.19 19.60 -31.40
C ALA A 311 8.11 18.22 -32.09
N HIS A 312 9.26 17.62 -32.35
CA HIS A 312 9.40 16.35 -33.05
C HIS A 312 8.98 15.14 -32.18
N SER A 313 9.35 15.17 -30.90
CA SER A 313 9.02 14.11 -29.94
C SER A 313 9.06 14.65 -28.52
N HIS A 314 8.41 13.95 -27.60
CA HIS A 314 8.44 14.26 -26.18
C HIS A 314 8.88 13.05 -25.36
N HIS A 315 9.37 13.29 -24.16
CA HIS A 315 9.50 12.24 -23.14
C HIS A 315 9.23 12.79 -21.74
N HIS A 316 9.09 11.87 -20.80
CA HIS A 316 8.80 12.16 -19.40
C HIS A 316 9.79 11.41 -18.52
N ILE A 317 10.25 12.08 -17.47
CA ILE A 317 11.09 11.46 -16.44
C ILE A 317 10.62 11.91 -15.06
N GLY A 318 10.35 10.94 -14.19
CA GLY A 318 10.14 11.21 -12.76
C GLY A 318 11.48 11.61 -12.15
N VAL A 319 11.58 12.85 -11.67
CA VAL A 319 12.84 13.40 -11.15
C VAL A 319 12.96 13.17 -9.66
N ARG A 320 11.87 13.39 -8.91
CA ARG A 320 11.89 13.23 -7.45
C ARG A 320 10.50 12.95 -6.91
N TRP A 321 10.46 12.26 -5.78
CA TRP A 321 9.26 11.99 -5.01
C TRP A 321 9.53 12.34 -3.55
N LEU A 322 8.65 13.12 -2.94
CA LEU A 322 8.72 13.50 -1.53
C LEU A 322 7.37 13.26 -0.87
N ALA A 323 7.38 13.05 0.44
CA ALA A 323 6.16 13.04 1.24
C ALA A 323 6.41 13.74 2.57
N SER A 324 5.41 14.46 3.05
CA SER A 324 5.36 15.07 4.37
C SER A 324 4.45 14.26 5.30
N PRO A 325 4.83 14.08 6.57
CA PRO A 325 4.02 13.31 7.51
C PRO A 325 2.77 14.11 7.94
N ARG A 326 1.84 13.43 8.60
CA ARG A 326 0.68 14.05 9.23
C ARG A 326 1.11 15.05 10.34
N PRO A 327 0.31 16.09 10.63
CA PRO A 327 -1.04 16.36 10.11
C PRO A 327 -1.08 17.11 8.76
N HIS A 328 0.03 17.70 8.30
CA HIS A 328 0.11 18.46 7.05
C HIS A 328 0.50 17.60 5.85
N ARG A 329 -0.12 16.41 5.75
CA ARG A 329 0.30 15.40 4.78
C ARG A 329 0.11 15.84 3.34
N ALA A 330 1.17 15.68 2.57
CA ALA A 330 1.20 15.83 1.12
C ALA A 330 2.31 14.96 0.55
N THR A 331 2.02 14.25 -0.53
CA THR A 331 2.99 13.58 -1.38
C THR A 331 3.17 14.42 -2.65
N VAL A 332 4.44 14.70 -3.00
CA VAL A 332 4.79 15.51 -4.15
C VAL A 332 5.67 14.73 -5.10
N ARG A 333 5.23 14.59 -6.35
CA ARG A 333 5.99 14.00 -7.46
C ARG A 333 6.37 15.10 -8.44
N ILE A 334 7.67 15.23 -8.71
CA ILE A 334 8.18 16.11 -9.76
C ILE A 334 8.47 15.28 -11.01
N THR A 335 7.84 15.67 -12.12
CA THR A 335 8.04 15.08 -13.45
C THR A 335 8.58 16.14 -14.39
N MET A 336 9.66 15.82 -15.12
CA MET A 336 10.16 16.67 -16.20
C MET A 336 9.63 16.13 -17.53
N HIS A 337 8.93 16.99 -18.26
CA HIS A 337 8.50 16.82 -19.64
C HIS A 337 9.48 17.58 -20.51
N TRP A 338 10.06 16.91 -21.51
CA TRP A 338 10.98 17.57 -22.43
C TRP A 338 10.63 17.22 -23.86
N TYR A 339 10.64 18.26 -24.69
CA TYR A 339 10.16 18.26 -26.05
C TYR A 339 11.33 18.55 -26.97
N GLN A 340 11.66 17.58 -27.81
CA GLN A 340 12.76 17.68 -28.76
C GLN A 340 12.32 18.54 -29.95
N LEU A 341 12.95 19.70 -30.13
CA LEU A 341 12.58 20.69 -31.15
C LEU A 341 13.17 20.41 -32.53
N THR A 342 14.21 19.58 -32.59
CA THR A 342 14.87 19.19 -33.84
C THR A 342 14.92 17.67 -33.97
N GLU A 343 15.14 17.15 -35.17
CA GLU A 343 15.22 15.70 -35.41
C GLU A 343 16.42 15.04 -34.69
N ARG A 344 17.48 15.81 -34.42
CA ARG A 344 18.70 15.31 -33.77
C ARG A 344 18.79 15.77 -32.33
N TYR A 345 19.30 14.88 -31.48
CA TYR A 345 19.49 15.17 -30.08
C TYR A 345 20.55 16.27 -29.86
N ALA A 346 20.14 17.41 -29.31
CA ALA A 346 21.03 18.48 -28.87
C ALA A 346 20.44 19.14 -27.61
N SER A 347 21.29 19.46 -26.63
CA SER A 347 20.85 20.09 -25.37
C SER A 347 20.21 21.46 -25.56
N GLU A 348 20.59 22.20 -26.61
CA GLU A 348 19.99 23.48 -27.00
C GLU A 348 18.72 23.31 -27.86
N GLY A 349 18.42 22.09 -28.28
CA GLY A 349 17.31 21.75 -29.16
C GLY A 349 16.10 21.16 -28.43
N ARG A 350 15.88 21.53 -27.16
CA ARG A 350 14.75 21.05 -26.37
C ARG A 350 14.01 22.17 -25.64
N ALA A 351 12.72 21.96 -25.41
CA ALA A 351 11.92 22.74 -24.47
C ALA A 351 11.59 21.86 -23.26
N ASP A 352 11.83 22.38 -22.06
CA ASP A 352 11.55 21.68 -20.80
C ASP A 352 10.30 22.29 -20.15
N LEU A 353 9.44 21.43 -19.60
CA LEU A 353 8.27 21.77 -18.83
C LEU A 353 8.23 20.87 -17.60
N TRP A 354 8.02 21.44 -16.44
CA TRP A 354 8.03 20.72 -15.18
C TRP A 354 6.61 20.61 -14.65
N GLU A 355 6.24 19.41 -14.21
CA GLU A 355 4.96 19.11 -13.59
C GLU A 355 5.20 18.70 -12.12
N VAL A 356 4.60 19.43 -11.20
CA VAL A 356 4.57 19.15 -9.77
C VAL A 356 3.18 18.60 -9.44
N ILE A 357 3.12 17.32 -9.10
CA ILE A 357 1.89 16.61 -8.79
C ILE A 357 1.81 16.48 -7.28
N VAL A 358 0.78 17.09 -6.68
CA VAL A 358 0.57 17.10 -5.24
C VAL A 358 -0.67 16.28 -4.93
N THR A 359 -0.51 15.25 -4.10
CA THR A 359 -1.62 14.46 -3.55
C THR A 359 -1.68 14.61 -2.04
N LYS A 360 -2.88 14.69 -1.46
CA LYS A 360 -3.02 14.69 0.01
C LYS A 360 -2.87 13.29 0.60
N HIS A 361 -3.23 12.28 -0.18
CA HIS A 361 -3.15 10.87 0.14
C HIS A 361 -2.63 10.09 -1.07
N LEU A 362 -2.04 8.92 -0.86
CA LEU A 362 -1.55 8.06 -1.95
C LEU A 362 -2.65 7.72 -2.97
N ARG A 363 -3.91 7.66 -2.51
CA ARG A 363 -5.10 7.32 -3.32
C ARG A 363 -6.00 8.52 -3.59
N ASP A 364 -5.45 9.73 -3.56
CA ASP A 364 -6.21 10.93 -3.90
C ASP A 364 -6.72 10.84 -5.34
N ASN A 365 -8.04 10.90 -5.52
CA ASN A 365 -8.67 10.78 -6.83
C ASN A 365 -8.43 12.05 -7.67
N ASP A 366 -8.16 13.18 -7.01
CA ASP A 366 -8.05 14.50 -7.64
C ASP A 366 -6.72 15.18 -7.26
N PRO A 367 -5.56 14.67 -7.74
CA PRO A 367 -4.28 15.33 -7.57
C PRO A 367 -4.29 16.77 -8.09
N ILE A 368 -3.56 17.66 -7.41
CA ILE A 368 -3.27 19.00 -7.92
C ILE A 368 -2.06 18.90 -8.85
N HIS A 369 -2.23 19.34 -10.09
CA HIS A 369 -1.17 19.39 -11.10
C HIS A 369 -0.71 20.83 -11.30
N LEU A 370 0.54 21.13 -10.98
CA LEU A 370 1.11 22.47 -11.16
C LEU A 370 2.22 22.42 -12.21
N LEU A 371 2.15 23.31 -13.19
CA LEU A 371 3.16 23.46 -14.23
C LEU A 371 4.14 24.60 -13.91
N THR A 372 5.43 24.38 -14.16
CA THR A 372 6.48 25.40 -14.08
C THR A 372 7.47 25.29 -15.24
N LEU A 373 8.18 26.38 -15.51
CA LEU A 373 9.13 26.46 -16.63
C LEU A 373 10.56 26.10 -16.23
N THR A 374 10.84 26.01 -14.94
CA THR A 374 12.20 25.77 -14.43
C THR A 374 12.19 24.71 -13.33
N GLU A 375 13.30 23.98 -13.23
CA GLU A 375 13.53 23.03 -12.13
C GLU A 375 13.48 23.74 -10.77
N GLN A 376 14.02 24.96 -10.68
CA GLN A 376 14.06 25.71 -9.43
C GLN A 376 12.65 26.06 -8.94
N ASP A 377 11.76 26.49 -9.83
CA ASP A 377 10.37 26.78 -9.47
C ASP A 377 9.61 25.51 -9.10
N ALA A 378 9.89 24.39 -9.79
CA ALA A 378 9.29 23.09 -9.46
C ALA A 378 9.70 22.63 -8.05
N LYS A 379 10.97 22.81 -7.70
CA LYS A 379 11.48 22.54 -6.34
C LYS A 379 10.82 23.46 -5.32
N ALA A 380 10.77 24.76 -5.56
CA ALA A 380 10.15 25.72 -4.65
C ALA A 380 8.66 25.42 -4.39
N LEU A 381 7.89 25.03 -5.41
CA LEU A 381 6.51 24.57 -5.22
C LEU A 381 6.44 23.31 -4.37
N ALA A 382 7.32 22.34 -4.64
CA ALA A 382 7.35 21.11 -3.85
C ALA A 382 7.73 21.35 -2.38
N GLU A 383 8.66 22.28 -2.09
CA GLU A 383 8.98 22.75 -0.74
C GLU A 383 7.77 23.41 -0.07
N GLN A 384 7.05 24.27 -0.80
CA GLN A 384 5.85 24.94 -0.27
C GLN A 384 4.76 23.95 0.15
N HIS A 385 4.61 22.85 -0.58
CA HIS A 385 3.58 21.83 -0.30
C HIS A 385 4.00 20.79 0.75
N THR A 386 5.29 20.54 0.93
CA THR A 386 5.79 19.50 1.86
C THR A 386 6.44 20.06 3.12
N GLY A 387 6.87 21.31 3.13
CA GLY A 387 7.71 21.90 4.18
C GLY A 387 9.13 21.30 4.23
N GLN A 388 9.53 20.48 3.26
CA GLN A 388 10.85 19.86 3.17
C GLN A 388 11.72 20.56 2.14
N THR A 389 12.96 20.87 2.48
CA THR A 389 13.94 21.53 1.59
C THR A 389 14.52 20.57 0.55
N PHE A 390 14.78 21.07 -0.66
CA PHE A 390 15.32 20.29 -1.78
C PHE A 390 16.83 20.15 -1.83
#